data_AF-A0A7W1AG19-F1
#
_entry.id   AF-A0A7W1AG19-F1
#
_cell.length_a   1.000
_cell.length_b   1.000
_cell.length_c   1.000
_cell.angle_alpha   90.00
_cell.angle_beta   90.00
_cell.angle_gamma   90.00
#
_symmetry.space_group_name_H-M   'P 1'
#
loop_
_entity.id
_entity.type
_entity.pdbx_description
1 polymer ?
#
loop_
_entity_poly.entity_id
_entity_poly.type
_entity_poly.pdbx_seq_one_letter_code
_entity_poly.pdbx_strand_id
1 'polypeptide(L)'
;MQTKLTLRLEQRLIRRAKAYARRTGKSVSALVADFFGRLEAPTTGISTEVRARSPAVQSLVGALAGARLDEADYRAHLAEKHR
;
A
#
# COMPACT_ATOMS: atom_id res chain seq x y z
N MET A 1 -14.37 -20.30 8.00
CA MET A 1 -15.80 -20.20 7.64
C MET A 1 -16.01 -18.90 6.87
N GLN A 2 -16.74 -18.90 5.76
CA GLN A 2 -17.08 -17.66 5.05
C GLN A 2 -18.44 -17.14 5.53
N THR A 3 -18.47 -15.96 6.14
CA THR A 3 -19.70 -15.31 6.60
C THR A 3 -20.08 -14.16 5.67
N LYS A 4 -21.38 -13.95 5.45
CA LYS A 4 -21.88 -12.90 4.56
C LYS A 4 -22.21 -11.65 5.37
N LEU A 5 -21.52 -10.55 5.07
CA LEU A 5 -21.85 -9.22 5.59
C LEU A 5 -22.77 -8.49 4.61
N THR A 6 -23.90 -7.97 5.10
CA THR A 6 -24.83 -7.14 4.32
C THR A 6 -24.83 -5.73 4.89
N LEU A 7 -24.50 -4.73 4.07
CA LEU A 7 -24.42 -3.32 4.48
C LEU A 7 -25.56 -2.52 3.84
N ARG A 8 -26.17 -1.61 4.61
CA ARG A 8 -27.11 -0.61 4.08
C ARG A 8 -26.31 0.64 3.70
N LEU A 9 -26.37 1.02 2.44
CA LEU A 9 -25.58 2.10 1.86
C LEU A 9 -26.46 2.89 0.89
N GLU A 10 -26.20 4.20 0.79
CA GLU A 10 -26.82 5.05 -0.20
C GLU A 10 -26.57 4.55 -1.63
N GLN A 11 -27.60 4.60 -2.49
CA GLN A 11 -27.52 4.14 -3.88
C GLN A 11 -26.33 4.76 -4.64
N ARG A 12 -26.05 6.03 -4.37
CA ARG A 12 -24.91 6.76 -4.97
C ARG A 12 -23.56 6.18 -4.59
N LEU A 13 -23.40 5.69 -3.37
CA LEU A 13 -22.17 5.06 -2.88
C LEU A 13 -21.98 3.68 -3.52
N ILE A 14 -23.06 2.90 -3.64
CA ILE A 14 -23.02 1.59 -4.31
C ILE A 14 -22.56 1.75 -5.76
N ARG A 15 -23.08 2.75 -6.49
CA ARG A 15 -22.66 3.03 -7.87
C ARG A 15 -21.18 3.39 -7.97
N ARG A 16 -20.70 4.29 -7.10
CA ARG A 16 -19.28 4.69 -7.06
C ARG A 16 -18.36 3.50 -6.75
N ALA A 17 -18.71 2.68 -5.76
CA ALA A 17 -17.94 1.50 -5.40
C ALA A 17 -17.84 0.52 -6.57
N LYS A 18 -18.95 0.23 -7.25
CA LYS A 18 -18.96 -0.65 -8.44
C LYS A 18 -18.14 -0.07 -9.61
N ALA A 19 -18.20 1.24 -9.84
CA ALA A 19 -17.41 1.88 -10.89
C ALA A 19 -15.91 1.78 -10.62
N TYR A 20 -15.50 2.06 -9.38
CA TYR A 20 -14.11 1.92 -8.95
C TYR A 20 -13.63 0.47 -9.07
N ALA A 21 -14.41 -0.48 -8.56
CA ALA A 21 -14.17 -1.92 -8.67
C ALA A 21 -13.89 -2.38 -10.11
N ARG A 22 -14.73 -1.98 -11.07
CA ARG A 22 -14.51 -2.27 -12.50
C ARG A 22 -13.20 -1.69 -13.02
N ARG A 23 -12.91 -0.43 -12.69
CA ARG A 23 -11.68 0.24 -13.13
C ARG A 23 -10.42 -0.44 -12.60
N THR A 24 -10.48 -1.01 -11.39
CA THR A 24 -9.34 -1.69 -10.76
C THR A 24 -9.32 -3.21 -11.00
N GLY A 25 -10.28 -3.77 -11.75
CA GLY A 25 -10.39 -5.22 -11.96
C GLY A 25 -10.67 -6.04 -10.69
N LYS A 26 -11.21 -5.41 -9.63
CA LYS A 26 -11.50 -6.06 -8.34
C LYS A 26 -12.99 -6.06 -8.07
N SER A 27 -13.51 -7.06 -7.36
CA SER A 27 -14.90 -7.02 -6.87
C SER A 27 -15.04 -6.06 -5.69
N VAL A 28 -16.25 -5.53 -5.48
CA VAL A 28 -16.54 -4.67 -4.31
C VAL A 28 -16.29 -5.43 -3.00
N SER A 29 -16.62 -6.72 -2.95
CA SER A 29 -16.35 -7.56 -1.77
C SER A 29 -14.86 -7.71 -1.50
N ALA A 30 -14.02 -7.88 -2.53
CA ALA A 30 -12.56 -7.93 -2.38
C ALA A 30 -12.00 -6.61 -1.86
N LEU A 31 -12.47 -5.47 -2.38
CA LEU A 31 -12.05 -4.14 -1.91
C LEU A 31 -12.40 -3.91 -0.42
N VAL A 32 -13.58 -4.33 0.00
CA VAL A 32 -14.02 -4.20 1.38
C VAL A 32 -13.27 -5.18 2.30
N ALA A 33 -12.99 -6.40 1.84
CA ALA A 33 -12.16 -7.34 2.57
C ALA A 33 -10.73 -6.80 2.78
N ASP A 34 -10.11 -6.24 1.72
CA ASP A 34 -8.80 -5.58 1.81
C ASP A 34 -8.82 -4.43 2.83
N PHE A 35 -9.91 -3.65 2.88
CA PHE A 35 -10.07 -2.58 3.85
C PHE A 35 -10.22 -3.11 5.28
N PHE A 36 -11.09 -4.10 5.52
CA PHE A 36 -11.28 -4.68 6.85
C PHE A 36 -10.03 -5.38 7.37
N GLY A 37 -9.23 -6.02 6.51
CA GLY A 37 -7.92 -6.58 6.89
C GLY A 37 -6.92 -5.52 7.36
N ARG A 38 -7.13 -4.24 7.02
CA ARG A 38 -6.32 -3.12 7.52
C ARG A 38 -6.88 -2.49 8.80
N LEU A 39 -8.12 -2.80 9.17
CA LEU A 39 -8.72 -2.33 10.42
C LEU A 39 -8.21 -3.11 11.65
N GLU A 40 -7.40 -4.15 11.45
CA GLU A 40 -6.68 -4.82 12.54
C GLU A 40 -5.66 -3.85 13.17
N ALA A 41 -6.06 -3.23 14.28
CA ALA A 41 -5.19 -2.54 15.22
C ALA A 41 -4.59 -3.56 16.23
N PRO A 42 -3.46 -3.24 16.89
CA PRO A 42 -2.33 -4.14 17.12
C PRO A 42 -2.56 -5.10 18.29
N THR A 43 -3.19 -6.23 18.05
CA THR A 43 -3.16 -7.32 19.04
C THR A 43 -1.89 -8.12 18.81
N THR A 44 -0.87 -7.84 19.63
CA THR A 44 0.35 -8.63 19.86
C THR A 44 1.55 -8.32 18.94
N GLY A 45 2.38 -7.37 19.39
CA GLY A 45 3.82 -7.62 19.54
C GLY A 45 4.72 -7.78 18.31
N ILE A 46 4.32 -7.40 17.09
CA ILE A 46 5.26 -7.31 15.96
C ILE A 46 5.02 -5.98 15.24
N SER A 47 6.07 -5.17 15.14
CA SER A 47 6.12 -3.86 14.49
C SER A 47 5.41 -3.85 13.13
N THR A 48 4.16 -3.37 13.15
CA THR A 48 3.25 -3.22 12.01
C THR A 48 3.75 -2.25 10.94
N GLU A 49 4.85 -1.54 11.21
CA GLU A 49 5.46 -0.53 10.35
C GLU A 49 6.16 -1.13 9.12
N VAL A 50 6.60 -2.40 9.22
CA VAL A 50 7.33 -3.08 8.14
C VAL A 50 6.37 -3.71 7.13
N ARG A 51 5.17 -4.14 7.56
CA ARG A 51 4.22 -4.86 6.70
C ARG A 51 3.34 -3.95 5.83
N ALA A 52 3.25 -2.66 6.14
CA ALA A 52 2.47 -1.67 5.39
C ALA A 52 3.22 -1.05 4.18
N ARG A 53 4.43 -1.53 3.85
CA ARG A 53 5.23 -1.00 2.74
C ARG A 53 4.91 -1.76 1.45
N SER A 54 4.73 -1.05 0.34
CA SER A 54 4.58 -1.69 -0.98
C SER A 54 5.83 -2.52 -1.31
N PRO A 55 5.76 -3.55 -2.19
CA PRO A 55 6.92 -4.37 -2.53
C PRO A 55 8.13 -3.56 -2.99
N ALA A 56 7.90 -2.49 -3.76
CA ALA A 56 8.94 -1.55 -4.20
C ALA A 56 9.59 -0.78 -3.03
N VAL A 57 8.82 -0.43 -2.00
CA VAL A 57 9.38 0.22 -0.81
C VAL A 57 10.18 -0.79 0.00
N GLN A 58 9.68 -2.03 0.16
CA GLN A 58 10.40 -3.09 0.88
C GLN A 58 11.76 -3.39 0.25
N SER A 59 11.88 -3.41 -1.08
CA SER A 59 13.16 -3.64 -1.76
C SER A 59 14.18 -2.52 -1.57
N LEU A 60 13.74 -1.30 -1.20
CA LEU A 60 14.61 -0.15 -0.98
C LEU A 60 15.01 0.03 0.49
N VAL A 61 14.31 -0.62 1.43
CA VAL A 61 14.63 -0.52 2.86
C VAL A 61 16.04 -1.07 3.10
N GLY A 62 16.90 -0.24 3.69
CA GLY A 62 18.28 -0.62 4.01
C GLY A 62 19.26 -0.55 2.85
N ALA A 63 18.82 -0.17 1.64
CA ALA A 63 19.69 -0.06 0.47
C ALA A 63 20.88 0.91 0.66
N LEU A 64 20.73 1.89 1.57
CA LEU A 64 21.77 2.86 1.93
C LEU A 64 22.16 2.77 3.42
N ALA A 65 21.91 1.63 4.08
CA ALA A 65 22.24 1.48 5.50
C ALA A 65 23.76 1.59 5.70
N GLY A 66 24.20 2.52 6.56
CA GLY A 66 25.62 2.76 6.86
C GLY A 66 26.36 3.58 5.80
N ALA A 67 25.71 3.97 4.71
CA ALA A 67 26.31 4.86 3.73
C ALA A 67 26.35 6.31 4.27
N ARG A 68 27.48 6.99 4.12
CA ARG A 68 27.63 8.42 4.39
C ARG A 68 27.56 9.17 3.07
N LEU A 69 26.36 9.19 2.50
CA LEU A 69 26.09 9.87 1.24
C LEU A 69 25.32 11.16 1.53
N ASP A 70 25.62 12.18 0.75
CA ASP A 70 24.89 13.43 0.75
C ASP A 70 24.35 13.76 -0.65
N GLU A 71 23.73 14.94 -0.76
CA GLU A 71 23.12 15.38 -2.01
C GLU A 71 24.17 15.68 -3.11
N ALA A 72 25.41 16.01 -2.73
CA ALA A 72 26.48 16.25 -3.68
C ALA A 72 26.91 14.96 -4.39
N ASP A 73 26.97 13.83 -3.66
CA ASP A 73 27.22 12.50 -4.23
C ASP A 73 26.18 12.13 -5.30
N TYR A 74 24.90 12.43 -5.01
CA TYR A 74 23.82 12.19 -5.96
C TYR A 74 23.94 13.06 -7.22
N ARG A 75 24.29 14.34 -7.06
CA ARG A 75 24.49 15.26 -8.19
C ARG A 75 25.70 14.85 -9.05
N ALA A 76 26.77 14.38 -8.43
CA ALA A 76 27.94 13.85 -9.13
C ALA A 76 27.58 12.61 -9.95
N HIS A 77 26.84 11.66 -9.35
CA HIS A 77 26.34 10.48 -10.05
C HIS A 77 25.47 10.85 -11.26
N LEU A 78 24.57 11.83 -11.13
CA LEU A 78 23.73 12.28 -12.25
C LEU A 78 24.57 12.88 -13.39
N ALA A 79 25.58 13.69 -13.07
CA ALA A 79 26.47 14.27 -14.07
C ALA A 79 27.27 13.21 -14.84
N GLU A 80 27.72 12.15 -14.16
CA GLU A 80 28.40 11.01 -14.78
C GLU A 80 27.44 10.16 -15.62
N LYS A 81 26.24 9.88 -15.11
CA LYS A 81 25.23 9.06 -15.79
C LYS A 81 24.71 9.68 -17.10
N HIS A 82 24.66 11.00 -17.18
CA HIS A 82 24.15 11.75 -18.34
C HIS A 82 25.27 12.29 -19.25
N ARG A 83 26.50 11.81 -19.07
CA ARG A 83 27.63 12.05 -19.98
C ARG A 83 27.59 11.12 -21.18
#